data_AF-A0A2V3WBR2-F1
#
_entry.id   AF-A0A2V3WBR2-F1
#
_cell.length_a   1.000
_cell.length_b   1.000
_cell.length_c   1.000
_cell.angle_alpha   90.00
_cell.angle_beta   90.00
_cell.angle_gamma   90.00
#
_symmetry.space_group_name_H-M   'P 1'
#
loop_
_entity.id
_entity.type
_entity.pdbx_description
1 polymer ?
#
loop_
_entity_poly.entity_id
_entity_poly.type
_entity_poly.pdbx_seq_one_letter_code
_entity_poly.pdbx_strand_id
1 'polypeptide(L)'
;MTNNSDTQAGNSADTSRQQALQINVKMQQNQHTSQPIYANFTAVQGGQRVIIVDFGFVDPQLITTLNRMARSGEKTPDTIDATMSCRIALSIEAASQLAQQLSQLFHTKPEPKASAVQQNAISDSEAPLNTMTSDEKNISKEETQRGFKFPWSS
;
A
#
# COMPACT_ATOMS: atom_id res chain seq x y z
N MET A 1 55.53 -36.52 21.32
CA MET A 1 55.39 -35.04 21.22
C MET A 1 55.37 -34.75 19.72
N THR A 2 54.32 -34.30 19.05
CA THR A 2 53.02 -33.69 19.38
C THR A 2 52.09 -33.91 18.18
N ASN A 3 50.80 -34.14 18.45
CA ASN A 3 49.72 -34.18 17.47
C ASN A 3 49.33 -32.75 17.09
N ASN A 4 49.15 -32.43 15.80
CA ASN A 4 48.43 -31.23 15.38
C ASN A 4 47.38 -31.60 14.32
N SER A 5 46.19 -31.89 14.83
CA SER A 5 44.92 -31.91 14.11
C SER A 5 44.32 -30.51 14.19
N ASP A 6 44.68 -29.62 13.27
CA ASP A 6 43.99 -28.32 13.16
C ASP A 6 42.86 -28.43 12.13
N THR A 7 41.78 -29.01 12.65
CA THR A 7 40.37 -28.78 12.36
C THR A 7 40.13 -27.60 11.41
N GLN A 8 39.87 -27.91 10.15
CA GLN A 8 39.21 -27.00 9.22
C GLN A 8 37.76 -26.84 9.69
N ALA A 9 37.54 -25.85 10.55
CA ALA A 9 36.22 -25.43 10.97
C ALA A 9 35.47 -24.92 9.73
N GLY A 10 34.60 -25.78 9.21
CA GLY A 10 33.61 -25.42 8.22
C GLY A 10 32.80 -24.25 8.77
N ASN A 11 32.95 -23.10 8.13
CA ASN A 11 32.04 -21.99 8.29
C ASN A 11 30.73 -22.43 7.62
N SER A 12 29.94 -23.22 8.34
CA SER A 12 28.53 -23.44 8.03
C SER A 12 27.86 -22.08 8.13
N ALA A 13 27.84 -21.38 7.00
CA ALA A 13 26.87 -20.34 6.77
C ALA A 13 25.51 -21.02 6.81
N ASP A 14 24.96 -21.15 8.03
CA ASP A 14 23.58 -21.54 8.28
C ASP A 14 22.71 -20.38 7.81
N THR A 15 22.66 -20.27 6.49
CA THR A 15 21.74 -19.42 5.78
C THR A 15 20.43 -20.16 5.90
N SER A 16 19.74 -19.98 7.02
CA SER A 16 18.34 -20.35 7.16
C SER A 16 17.58 -19.52 6.14
N ARG A 17 17.64 -19.94 4.87
CA ARG A 17 16.83 -19.40 3.79
C ARG A 17 15.41 -19.63 4.28
N GLN A 18 14.75 -18.54 4.66
CA GLN A 18 13.32 -18.54 4.91
C GLN A 18 12.68 -19.03 3.62
N GLN A 19 12.38 -20.33 3.56
CA GLN A 19 11.75 -20.93 2.40
C GLN A 19 10.35 -20.35 2.35
N ALA A 20 10.04 -19.66 1.24
CA ALA A 20 8.70 -19.14 1.01
C ALA A 20 7.74 -20.34 0.94
N LEU A 21 6.84 -20.46 1.90
CA LEU A 21 5.82 -21.49 1.92
C LEU A 21 4.80 -21.22 0.81
N GLN A 22 4.67 -22.14 -0.14
CA GLN A 22 3.67 -22.08 -1.20
C GLN A 22 2.40 -22.77 -0.73
N ILE A 23 1.28 -22.05 -0.76
CA ILE A 23 -0.05 -22.56 -0.38
C ILE A 23 -1.02 -22.23 -1.51
N ASN A 24 -1.84 -23.21 -1.89
CA ASN A 24 -2.90 -22.99 -2.86
C ASN A 24 -4.09 -22.31 -2.20
N VAL A 25 -4.71 -21.35 -2.88
CA VAL A 25 -5.92 -20.67 -2.40
C VAL A 25 -7.09 -21.07 -3.29
N LYS A 26 -8.11 -21.70 -2.70
CA LYS A 26 -9.35 -22.11 -3.39
C LYS A 26 -10.46 -21.12 -3.05
N MET A 27 -10.93 -20.35 -4.03
CA MET A 27 -11.98 -19.35 -3.85
C MET A 27 -13.38 -19.98 -4.05
N GLN A 28 -14.34 -19.67 -3.18
CA GLN A 28 -15.73 -20.16 -3.24
C GLN A 28 -16.71 -19.02 -3.53
N GLN A 29 -17.64 -19.19 -4.49
CA GLN A 29 -18.55 -18.13 -4.94
C GLN A 29 -19.60 -17.76 -3.88
N ASN A 30 -19.81 -16.46 -3.68
CA ASN A 30 -20.85 -15.92 -2.80
C ASN A 30 -21.84 -15.05 -3.57
N GLN A 31 -22.92 -14.67 -2.88
CA GLN A 31 -24.03 -13.89 -3.43
C GLN A 31 -23.55 -12.54 -4.00
N HIS A 32 -24.11 -12.16 -5.15
CA HIS A 32 -23.85 -10.85 -5.77
C HIS A 32 -24.57 -9.74 -5.00
N THR A 33 -23.87 -8.62 -4.73
CA THR A 33 -24.46 -7.45 -4.07
C THR A 33 -24.28 -6.21 -4.95
N SER A 34 -25.22 -5.27 -4.89
CA SER A 34 -25.16 -3.98 -5.61
C SER A 34 -24.24 -2.95 -4.92
N GLN A 35 -23.60 -3.32 -3.80
CA GLN A 35 -22.71 -2.45 -3.05
C GLN A 35 -21.25 -2.76 -3.40
N PRO A 36 -20.33 -1.79 -3.26
CA PRO A 36 -18.91 -2.08 -3.38
C PRO A 36 -18.48 -3.21 -2.44
N ILE A 37 -17.82 -4.22 -2.98
CA ILE A 37 -17.33 -5.38 -2.21
C ILE A 37 -15.83 -5.19 -1.96
N TYR A 38 -15.42 -5.36 -0.70
CA TYR A 38 -14.01 -5.38 -0.34
C TYR A 38 -13.36 -6.73 -0.69
N ALA A 39 -12.14 -6.68 -1.22
CA ALA A 39 -11.30 -7.85 -1.46
C ALA A 39 -9.88 -7.53 -0.99
N ASN A 40 -9.27 -8.44 -0.22
CA ASN A 40 -7.87 -8.36 0.22
C ASN A 40 -6.97 -9.36 -0.52
N PHE A 41 -7.56 -10.18 -1.40
CA PHE A 41 -6.87 -11.17 -2.19
C PHE A 41 -7.28 -11.06 -3.65
N THR A 42 -6.31 -11.19 -4.54
CA THR A 42 -6.52 -11.17 -5.99
C THR A 42 -5.70 -12.28 -6.63
N ALA A 43 -6.33 -13.08 -7.48
CA ALA A 43 -5.66 -14.09 -8.30
C ALA A 43 -5.92 -13.81 -9.78
N VAL A 44 -4.87 -13.92 -10.60
CA VAL A 44 -4.93 -13.65 -12.04
C VAL A 44 -4.59 -14.94 -12.77
N GLN A 45 -5.50 -15.38 -13.66
CA GLN A 45 -5.31 -16.53 -14.52
C GLN A 45 -5.28 -16.07 -15.97
N GLY A 46 -4.13 -16.22 -16.63
CA GLY A 46 -3.96 -15.86 -18.03
C GLY A 46 -4.59 -16.90 -18.95
N GLY A 47 -5.38 -16.44 -19.93
CA GLY A 47 -5.84 -17.22 -21.07
C GLY A 47 -5.40 -16.60 -22.40
N GLN A 48 -5.63 -17.28 -23.52
CA GLN A 48 -5.17 -16.82 -24.85
C GLN A 48 -5.85 -15.53 -25.35
N ARG A 49 -7.04 -15.18 -24.83
CA ARG A 49 -7.81 -13.99 -25.26
C ARG A 49 -8.46 -13.22 -24.12
N VAL A 50 -8.70 -13.89 -23.00
CA VAL A 50 -9.29 -13.29 -21.80
C VAL A 50 -8.41 -13.62 -20.61
N ILE A 51 -8.34 -12.68 -19.67
CA ILE A 51 -7.70 -12.84 -18.39
C ILE A 51 -8.80 -12.95 -17.35
N ILE A 52 -8.78 -14.00 -16.54
CA ILE A 52 -9.71 -14.15 -15.44
C ILE A 52 -9.06 -13.57 -14.19
N VAL A 53 -9.74 -12.61 -13.56
CA VAL A 53 -9.32 -12.01 -12.31
C VAL A 53 -10.35 -12.36 -11.24
N ASP A 54 -9.86 -13.06 -10.21
CA ASP A 54 -10.65 -13.44 -9.06
C ASP A 54 -10.32 -12.50 -7.90
N PHE A 55 -11.33 -11.80 -7.40
CA PHE A 55 -11.26 -10.97 -6.21
C PHE A 55 -11.94 -11.70 -5.05
N GLY A 56 -11.31 -11.71 -3.90
CA GLY A 56 -11.85 -12.36 -2.72
C GLY A 56 -11.26 -11.90 -1.42
N PHE A 57 -11.69 -12.58 -0.37
CA PHE A 57 -11.27 -12.35 1.00
C PHE A 57 -10.63 -13.62 1.55
N VAL A 58 -9.38 -13.49 1.99
CA VAL A 58 -8.67 -14.47 2.82
C VAL A 58 -8.66 -13.95 4.25
N ASP A 59 -9.01 -14.81 5.21
CA ASP A 59 -9.02 -14.45 6.63
C ASP A 59 -7.58 -14.12 7.12
N PRO A 60 -7.32 -12.89 7.63
CA PRO A 60 -6.02 -12.53 8.18
C PRO A 60 -5.58 -13.40 9.37
N GLN A 61 -6.51 -13.95 10.15
CA GLN A 61 -6.19 -14.86 11.25
C GLN A 61 -5.68 -16.21 10.75
N LEU A 62 -6.21 -16.68 9.61
CA LEU A 62 -5.70 -17.87 8.93
C LEU A 62 -4.26 -17.65 8.46
N ILE A 63 -3.96 -16.50 7.82
CA ILE A 63 -2.60 -16.15 7.39
C ILE A 63 -1.63 -16.11 8.57
N THR A 64 -2.05 -15.52 9.70
CA THR A 64 -1.23 -15.45 10.91
C THR A 64 -0.94 -16.84 11.48
N THR A 65 -1.95 -17.72 11.48
CA THR A 65 -1.81 -19.10 11.94
C THR A 65 -0.89 -19.91 11.02
N LEU A 66 -1.02 -19.77 9.70
CA LEU A 66 -0.12 -20.40 8.72
C LEU A 66 1.33 -19.95 8.92
N ASN A 67 1.56 -18.66 9.12
CA ASN A 67 2.89 -18.13 9.41
C ASN A 67 3.49 -18.70 10.70
N ARG A 68 2.66 -18.91 11.74
CA ARG A 68 3.11 -19.55 12.98
C ARG A 68 3.50 -21.01 12.74
N MET A 69 2.65 -21.77 12.06
CA MET A 69 2.89 -23.19 11.76
C MET A 69 4.14 -23.37 10.87
N ALA A 70 4.32 -22.51 9.88
CA ALA A 70 5.51 -22.50 9.02
C ALA A 70 6.80 -22.26 9.82
N ARG A 71 6.76 -21.38 10.83
CA ARG A 71 7.92 -21.08 11.69
C ARG A 71 8.18 -22.16 12.73
N SER A 72 7.14 -22.85 13.22
CA SER A 72 7.29 -23.94 14.19
C SER A 72 7.68 -25.27 13.54
N GLY A 73 7.70 -25.35 12.20
CA GLY A 73 7.92 -26.61 11.47
C GLY A 73 6.73 -27.57 11.57
N GLU A 74 5.57 -27.06 11.98
CA GLU A 74 4.33 -27.82 11.99
C GLU A 74 3.82 -28.02 10.55
N LYS A 75 3.08 -29.11 10.32
CA LYS A 75 2.51 -29.38 8.99
C LYS A 75 1.51 -28.31 8.62
N THR A 76 1.84 -27.51 7.62
CA THR A 76 0.93 -26.54 7.02
C THR A 76 0.06 -27.21 5.95
N PRO A 77 -1.20 -26.79 5.78
CA PRO A 77 -2.05 -27.29 4.72
C PRO A 77 -1.53 -26.85 3.35
N ASP A 78 -1.64 -27.72 2.34
CA ASP A 78 -1.27 -27.41 0.96
C ASP A 78 -2.28 -26.48 0.27
N THR A 79 -3.51 -26.41 0.79
CA THR A 79 -4.60 -25.60 0.25
C THR A 79 -5.41 -24.97 1.38
N ILE A 80 -5.80 -23.71 1.19
CA ILE A 80 -6.76 -23.01 2.05
C ILE A 80 -7.97 -22.54 1.26
N ASP A 81 -9.11 -22.45 1.94
CA ASP A 81 -10.32 -21.90 1.36
C ASP A 81 -10.39 -20.38 1.57
N ALA A 82 -10.91 -19.68 0.57
CA ALA A 82 -11.15 -18.25 0.57
C ALA A 82 -12.55 -17.93 0.06
N THR A 83 -13.07 -16.78 0.49
CA THR A 83 -14.38 -16.27 0.11
C THR A 83 -14.25 -15.48 -1.18
N MET A 84 -14.84 -15.93 -2.29
CA MET A 84 -14.84 -15.18 -3.54
C MET A 84 -15.86 -14.05 -3.47
N SER A 85 -15.39 -12.84 -3.74
CA SER A 85 -16.19 -11.61 -3.80
C SER A 85 -16.70 -11.35 -5.21
N CYS A 86 -15.82 -11.47 -6.22
CA CYS A 86 -16.16 -11.24 -7.61
C CYS A 86 -15.18 -11.98 -8.54
N ARG A 87 -15.67 -12.42 -9.70
CA ARG A 87 -14.86 -12.95 -10.80
C ARG A 87 -15.12 -12.11 -12.05
N ILE A 88 -14.06 -11.59 -12.64
CA ILE A 88 -14.13 -10.73 -13.82
C ILE A 88 -13.32 -11.37 -14.96
N ALA A 89 -13.93 -11.46 -16.14
CA ALA A 89 -13.22 -11.76 -17.37
C ALA A 89 -12.85 -10.44 -18.07
N LEU A 90 -11.56 -10.18 -18.23
CA LEU A 90 -11.02 -9.01 -18.91
C LEU A 90 -10.50 -9.40 -20.29
N SER A 91 -10.69 -8.53 -21.29
CA SER A 91 -9.90 -8.64 -22.51
C SER A 91 -8.44 -8.29 -22.22
N ILE A 92 -7.53 -8.69 -23.11
CA ILE A 92 -6.10 -8.39 -22.98
C ILE A 92 -5.88 -6.87 -22.96
N GLU A 93 -6.59 -6.12 -23.79
CA GLU A 93 -6.48 -4.67 -23.86
C GLU A 93 -6.95 -4.01 -22.56
N ALA A 94 -8.09 -4.45 -22.02
CA ALA A 94 -8.63 -3.94 -20.75
C ALA A 94 -7.68 -4.20 -19.58
N ALA A 95 -7.07 -5.39 -19.53
CA ALA A 95 -6.07 -5.71 -18.51
C ALA A 95 -4.80 -4.86 -18.64
N SER A 96 -4.33 -4.60 -19.86
CA SER A 96 -3.19 -3.71 -20.10
C SER A 96 -3.46 -2.28 -19.62
N GLN A 97 -4.65 -1.74 -19.91
CA GLN A 97 -5.04 -0.41 -19.45
C GLN A 97 -5.15 -0.36 -17.92
N LEU A 98 -5.75 -1.37 -17.29
CA LEU A 98 -5.84 -1.47 -15.84
C LEU A 98 -4.44 -1.49 -15.20
N ALA A 99 -3.50 -2.26 -15.74
CA ALA A 99 -2.13 -2.31 -15.26
C ALA A 99 -1.44 -0.93 -15.34
N GLN A 100 -1.64 -0.20 -16.44
CA GLN A 100 -1.11 1.15 -16.59
C GLN A 100 -1.74 2.14 -15.60
N GLN A 101 -3.05 2.08 -15.37
CA GLN A 101 -3.75 2.94 -14.42
C GLN A 101 -3.30 2.68 -12.97
N LEU A 102 -3.16 1.42 -12.60
CA LEU A 102 -2.64 1.03 -11.28
C LEU A 102 -1.20 1.49 -11.09
N SER A 103 -0.34 1.32 -12.10
CA SER A 103 1.05 1.78 -12.06
C SER A 103 1.14 3.29 -11.84
N GLN A 104 0.30 4.06 -12.55
CA GLN A 104 0.22 5.52 -12.37
C GLN A 104 -0.22 5.88 -10.95
N LEU A 105 -1.24 5.19 -10.41
CA LEU A 105 -1.74 5.43 -9.06
C LEU A 105 -0.68 5.17 -7.97
N PHE A 106 0.14 4.14 -8.14
CA PHE A 106 1.20 3.82 -7.18
C PHE A 106 2.42 4.73 -7.28
N HIS A 107 2.69 5.31 -8.46
CA HIS A 107 3.81 6.22 -8.67
C HIS A 107 3.48 7.68 -8.30
N THR A 108 2.23 8.02 -7.98
CA THR A 108 1.84 9.35 -7.51
C THR A 108 1.92 9.49 -5.98
N LYS A 109 3.11 9.70 -5.41
CA LYS A 109 3.30 10.31 -4.07
C LYS A 109 4.73 10.87 -3.89
N PRO A 110 4.91 11.97 -3.13
CA PRO A 110 5.05 13.34 -3.61
C PRO A 110 6.52 13.81 -3.66
N GLU A 111 6.83 14.72 -4.58
CA GLU A 111 8.08 15.48 -4.53
C GLU A 111 8.00 16.51 -3.38
N PRO A 112 8.99 16.60 -2.47
CA PRO A 112 9.09 17.71 -1.55
C PRO A 112 9.47 18.95 -2.35
N LYS A 113 8.58 19.95 -2.41
CA LYS A 113 8.96 21.30 -2.82
C LYS A 113 9.90 21.89 -1.76
N ALA A 114 11.19 21.63 -1.90
CA ALA A 114 12.22 22.49 -1.34
C ALA A 114 12.25 23.76 -2.20
N SER A 115 11.41 24.74 -1.86
CA SER A 115 11.56 26.09 -2.41
C SER A 115 12.91 26.63 -1.93
N ALA A 116 13.84 26.76 -2.88
CA ALA A 116 15.10 27.45 -2.67
C ALA A 116 14.83 28.90 -2.22
N VAL A 117 15.28 29.23 -1.01
CA VAL A 117 15.45 30.62 -0.58
C VAL A 117 16.72 31.13 -1.27
N GLN A 118 16.54 31.92 -2.32
CA GLN A 118 17.62 32.68 -2.93
C GLN A 118 17.76 34.00 -2.17
N GLN A 119 18.84 34.12 -1.41
CA GLN A 119 19.34 35.37 -0.84
C GLN A 119 19.77 36.31 -1.98
N ASN A 120 19.39 37.59 -1.88
CA ASN A 120 20.28 38.66 -2.32
C ASN A 120 20.12 39.88 -1.42
N ALA A 121 21.25 40.43 -1.01
CA ALA A 121 21.41 41.38 0.08
C ALA A 121 21.50 42.84 -0.40
N ILE A 122 20.75 43.72 0.31
CA ILE A 122 21.12 45.03 0.90
C ILE A 122 21.65 46.16 -0.02
N SER A 123 20.96 47.32 -0.02
CA SER A 123 21.49 48.60 0.52
C SER A 123 20.51 49.79 0.42
N ASP A 124 20.62 50.66 1.42
CA ASP A 124 19.75 51.76 1.88
C ASP A 124 19.56 52.97 0.95
N SER A 125 18.41 53.67 1.07
CA SER A 125 18.34 55.04 1.63
C SER A 125 16.94 55.71 1.53
N GLU A 126 16.60 56.37 2.65
CA GLU A 126 15.76 57.56 2.85
C GLU A 126 14.21 57.51 2.81
N ALA A 127 13.64 57.82 3.98
CA ALA A 127 12.25 58.17 4.30
C ALA A 127 11.99 59.68 4.04
N PRO A 128 10.84 60.33 4.39
CA PRO A 128 9.64 59.83 5.09
C PRO A 128 8.27 60.38 4.59
N LEU A 129 7.21 59.99 5.33
CA LEU A 129 6.07 60.82 5.78
C LEU A 129 4.72 60.73 5.04
N ASN A 130 3.73 60.16 5.73
CA ASN A 130 2.34 60.63 5.93
C ASN A 130 1.43 59.40 6.21
N THR A 131 0.35 59.42 6.98
CA THR A 131 -0.19 60.21 8.09
C THR A 131 -1.28 59.28 8.67
N MET A 132 -1.50 59.37 9.97
CA MET A 132 -2.57 58.67 10.71
C MET A 132 -3.93 58.69 10.02
N THR A 133 -4.70 57.60 10.14
CA THR A 133 -6.05 57.63 10.73
C THR A 133 -6.46 56.23 11.22
N SER A 134 -6.80 56.20 12.51
CA SER A 134 -7.56 55.17 13.21
C SER A 134 -9.04 55.22 12.81
N ASP A 135 -9.72 54.08 12.74
CA ASP A 135 -11.04 53.93 13.37
C ASP A 135 -11.49 52.44 13.47
N GLU A 136 -11.94 52.10 14.67
CA GLU A 136 -12.50 50.83 15.12
C GLU A 136 -13.90 50.55 14.54
N LYS A 137 -14.24 49.27 14.30
CA LYS A 137 -15.35 48.59 15.03
C LYS A 137 -15.51 47.11 14.63
N ASN A 138 -15.11 46.24 15.56
CA ASN A 138 -15.94 45.23 16.23
C ASN A 138 -17.18 44.68 15.47
N ILE A 139 -17.19 43.39 15.14
CA ILE A 139 -18.30 42.45 15.40
C ILE A 139 -17.74 41.02 15.45
N SER A 140 -18.14 40.32 16.51
CA SER A 140 -17.82 38.95 16.89
C SER A 140 -18.82 37.96 16.28
N LYS A 141 -18.35 36.73 15.95
CA LYS A 141 -18.88 35.41 16.41
C LYS A 141 -18.56 34.28 15.42
N GLU A 142 -18.10 33.17 16.01
CA GLU A 142 -18.23 31.77 15.55
C GLU A 142 -17.88 31.46 14.09
N GLU A 143 -16.64 31.02 13.84
CA GLU A 143 -16.35 30.16 12.68
C GLU A 143 -16.01 28.75 13.17
N THR A 144 -17.06 27.93 13.15
CA THR A 144 -17.07 26.48 13.33
C THR A 144 -15.98 25.85 12.48
N GLN A 145 -15.29 24.85 13.07
CA GLN A 145 -14.29 23.99 12.43
C GLN A 145 -14.51 23.81 10.93
N ARG A 146 -13.67 24.44 10.10
CA ARG A 146 -13.49 24.04 8.70
C ARG A 146 -12.80 22.68 8.67
N GLY A 147 -13.57 21.65 8.98
CA GLY A 147 -13.20 20.25 8.76
C GLY A 147 -13.12 19.97 7.27
N PHE A 148 -12.04 19.31 6.87
CA PHE A 148 -11.89 18.70 5.55
C PHE A 148 -13.15 17.90 5.19
N LYS A 149 -13.80 18.23 4.07
CA LYS A 149 -15.01 17.55 3.60
C LYS A 149 -14.70 16.75 2.36
N PHE A 150 -15.00 15.44 2.39
CA PHE A 150 -14.74 14.53 1.27
C PHE A 150 -15.81 14.68 0.18
N PRO A 151 -15.44 14.53 -1.10
CA PRO A 151 -16.30 14.84 -2.25
C PRO A 151 -17.52 13.91 -2.45
N TRP A 152 -17.76 12.93 -1.59
CA TRP A 152 -18.94 12.04 -1.66
C TRP A 152 -19.91 12.20 -0.48
N SER A 153 -19.71 13.16 0.42
CA SER A 153 -20.69 13.40 1.50
C SER A 153 -21.84 14.27 0.97
N SER A 154 -22.94 13.63 0.58
CA SER A 154 -24.28 14.25 0.51
C SER A 154 -24.99 14.09 1.85
#